data_AF-A0AAJ1ZNZ7-F1
#
_entry.id   AF-A0AAJ1ZNZ7-F1
#
_cell.length_a   1.000
_cell.length_b   1.000
_cell.length_c   1.000
_cell.angle_alpha   90.00
_cell.angle_beta   90.00
_cell.angle_gamma   90.00
#
_symmetry.space_group_name_H-M   'P 1'
#
loop_
_entity.id
_entity.type
_entity.pdbx_description
1 polymer ?
#
loop_
_entity_poly.entity_id
_entity_poly.type
_entity_poly.pdbx_seq_one_letter_code
_entity_poly.pdbx_strand_id
1 'polypeptide(L)'
;MDDTSDTKWVAYGSSTTSPVDNTERREVKIPQVKLLFLLFWVKGKFGGYLYSEGAKTRMHNIKNSSWYDEHIHEVHCPDIEDVSEILDIIPRYISKFGGALKVRTKEVSYHSHAGGDGPIGSANPAKYSFGTPGEFGQMKLDGWESIDFNWDSNCPRFILYGCDSALEAPPVDHPNQKAYKNFAKTLSTKKNFENVEVWGQSTKSAPSFLPDYRVTSAARDMRTGWSVGATFQVAAGMNGGWKATDLSGYILDPDPDREYIKKHFDPVQPMYCYKNGEKIRSIHQGYYNDHRKKV
;
A
#
# COMPACT_ATOMS: atom_id res chain seq x y z
N MET A 1 -48.40 -40.63 31.53
CA MET A 1 -48.31 -39.49 32.44
C MET A 1 -46.95 -39.57 33.09
N ASP A 2 -46.14 -38.56 32.83
CA ASP A 2 -44.85 -38.30 33.47
C ASP A 2 -44.94 -38.44 34.99
N ASP A 3 -43.88 -38.95 35.65
CA ASP A 3 -42.90 -38.05 36.25
C ASP A 3 -41.66 -38.81 36.73
N THR A 4 -40.57 -38.08 36.61
CA THR A 4 -39.15 -38.30 36.82
C THR A 4 -38.77 -38.52 38.29
N SER A 5 -37.66 -39.22 38.53
CA SER A 5 -36.42 -38.57 39.04
C SER A 5 -35.37 -39.59 39.48
N ASP A 6 -34.13 -39.23 39.15
CA ASP A 6 -32.89 -39.94 39.37
C ASP A 6 -32.55 -40.16 40.85
N THR A 7 -31.86 -41.26 41.15
CA THR A 7 -30.76 -41.15 42.13
C THR A 7 -29.62 -42.13 41.84
N LYS A 8 -28.43 -41.53 41.76
CA LYS A 8 -27.11 -42.09 41.50
C LYS A 8 -26.67 -43.10 42.55
N TRP A 9 -26.09 -44.22 42.09
CA TRP A 9 -25.22 -45.07 42.89
C TRP A 9 -23.80 -44.50 42.90
N VAL A 10 -23.27 -44.23 44.10
CA VAL A 10 -21.86 -43.87 44.33
C VAL A 10 -21.09 -45.16 44.61
N ALA A 11 -20.21 -45.55 43.70
CA ALA A 11 -19.23 -46.60 43.94
C ALA A 11 -17.90 -45.96 44.33
N TYR A 12 -17.44 -46.24 45.56
CA TYR A 12 -16.12 -45.90 46.05
C TYR A 12 -15.07 -46.78 45.35
N GLY A 13 -14.25 -46.16 44.50
CA GLY A 13 -13.02 -46.74 43.97
C GLY A 13 -11.81 -46.05 44.58
N SER A 14 -11.21 -46.68 45.58
CA SER A 14 -9.87 -46.36 46.07
C SER A 14 -8.84 -47.00 45.13
N SER A 15 -7.95 -46.23 44.52
CA SER A 15 -6.54 -46.66 44.37
C SER A 15 -5.62 -45.53 43.89
N THR A 16 -4.66 -45.20 44.76
CA THR A 16 -3.26 -44.89 44.46
C THR A 16 -2.95 -43.82 43.40
N THR A 17 -2.63 -42.63 43.90
CA THR A 17 -1.81 -41.63 43.20
C THR A 17 -0.46 -42.23 42.82
N SER A 18 -0.25 -42.48 41.54
CA SER A 18 1.10 -42.50 40.96
C SER A 18 1.44 -41.06 40.57
N PRO A 19 2.56 -40.48 41.03
CA PRO A 19 3.01 -39.20 40.52
C PRO A 19 3.42 -39.44 39.06
N VAL A 20 2.67 -38.90 38.10
CA VAL A 20 3.14 -38.84 36.72
C VAL A 20 4.25 -37.81 36.70
N ASP A 21 5.44 -38.32 36.40
CA ASP A 21 6.70 -37.63 36.29
C ASP A 21 6.61 -36.39 35.39
N ASN A 22 7.42 -35.39 35.72
CA ASN A 22 7.52 -34.09 35.06
C ASN A 22 7.58 -34.25 33.54
N THR A 23 6.49 -33.94 32.85
CA THR A 23 6.56 -33.66 31.41
C THR A 23 7.31 -32.33 31.29
N GLU A 24 8.58 -32.39 30.91
CA GLU A 24 9.30 -31.25 30.38
C GLU A 24 8.42 -30.62 29.29
N ARG A 25 7.75 -29.50 29.63
CA ARG A 25 7.15 -28.62 28.63
C ARG A 25 8.31 -28.12 27.77
N ARG A 26 8.57 -28.80 26.66
CA ARG A 26 9.33 -28.21 25.56
C ARG A 26 8.52 -27.00 25.14
N GLU A 27 9.00 -25.80 25.48
CA GLU A 27 8.53 -24.58 24.85
C GLU A 27 8.74 -24.73 23.35
N VAL A 28 7.67 -25.08 22.64
CA VAL A 28 7.66 -25.04 21.20
C VAL A 28 7.71 -23.57 20.83
N LYS A 29 8.91 -23.06 20.54
CA LYS A 29 9.08 -21.75 19.91
C LYS A 29 8.40 -21.81 18.55
N ILE A 30 7.14 -21.39 18.49
CA ILE A 30 6.43 -21.19 17.24
C ILE A 30 7.24 -20.16 16.45
N PRO A 31 7.75 -20.48 15.24
CA PRO A 31 8.49 -19.52 14.45
C PRO A 31 7.62 -18.28 14.23
N GLN A 32 8.14 -17.12 14.58
CA GLN A 32 7.41 -15.87 14.45
C GLN A 32 7.20 -15.59 12.95
N VAL A 33 5.94 -15.38 12.55
CA VAL A 33 5.58 -15.08 11.16
C VAL A 33 6.12 -13.69 10.81
N LYS A 34 6.86 -13.58 9.71
CA LYS A 34 7.35 -12.31 9.17
C LYS A 34 6.24 -11.61 8.38
N LEU A 35 6.12 -10.31 8.54
CA LEU A 35 5.24 -9.45 7.76
C LEU A 35 6.05 -8.72 6.69
N LEU A 36 5.67 -8.93 5.42
CA LEU A 36 6.36 -8.43 4.26
C LEU A 36 5.69 -7.16 3.71
N PHE A 37 6.50 -6.12 3.46
CA PHE A 37 6.09 -4.86 2.85
C PHE A 37 6.91 -4.68 1.56
N LEU A 38 6.24 -4.67 0.41
CA LEU A 38 6.86 -4.50 -0.92
C LEU A 38 6.41 -3.20 -1.56
N LEU A 39 7.30 -2.23 -1.62
CA LEU A 39 7.02 -0.87 -2.07
C LEU A 39 7.65 -0.66 -3.45
N PHE A 40 6.96 -1.15 -4.49
CA PHE A 40 7.45 -1.12 -5.85
C PHE A 40 7.52 0.31 -6.39
N TRP A 41 8.56 0.61 -7.16
CA TRP A 41 8.63 1.83 -7.95
C TRP A 41 9.11 1.52 -9.37
N VAL A 42 8.59 2.26 -10.35
CA VAL A 42 8.99 2.09 -11.75
C VAL A 42 10.25 2.89 -12.02
N LYS A 43 11.30 2.25 -12.55
CA LYS A 43 12.50 2.92 -13.09
C LYS A 43 12.38 3.09 -14.60
N GLY A 44 13.24 3.91 -15.21
CA GLY A 44 13.28 4.10 -16.67
C GLY A 44 12.38 5.23 -17.21
N LYS A 45 11.92 5.09 -18.45
CA LYS A 45 11.22 6.14 -19.25
C LYS A 45 9.98 6.76 -18.57
N PHE A 46 9.14 5.93 -17.95
CA PHE A 46 7.95 6.35 -17.20
C PHE A 46 8.19 6.31 -15.68
N GLY A 47 9.41 5.96 -15.30
CA GLY A 47 9.94 6.01 -13.94
C GLY A 47 10.66 7.32 -13.65
N GLY A 48 11.22 7.43 -12.44
CA GLY A 48 12.07 8.56 -12.10
C GLY A 48 12.31 8.74 -10.61
N TYR A 49 13.14 9.74 -10.29
CA TYR A 49 13.49 10.08 -8.91
C TYR A 49 12.25 10.25 -8.02
N LEU A 50 11.22 10.95 -8.51
CA LEU A 50 9.92 11.09 -7.82
C LEU A 50 9.41 9.76 -7.24
N TYR A 51 9.29 8.72 -8.07
CA TYR A 51 8.71 7.46 -7.65
C TYR A 51 9.62 6.68 -6.70
N SER A 52 10.93 6.70 -6.97
CA SER A 52 11.90 6.08 -6.07
C SER A 52 11.91 6.76 -4.69
N GLU A 53 11.85 8.09 -4.65
CA GLU A 53 11.81 8.85 -3.39
C GLU A 53 10.46 8.72 -2.69
N GLY A 54 9.37 8.57 -3.44
CA GLY A 54 8.05 8.20 -2.91
C GLY A 54 8.06 6.86 -2.18
N ALA A 55 8.61 5.83 -2.81
CA ALA A 55 8.74 4.50 -2.21
C ALA A 55 9.66 4.51 -0.98
N LYS A 56 10.80 5.20 -1.07
CA LYS A 56 11.75 5.36 0.05
C LYS A 56 11.13 6.12 1.21
N THR A 57 10.33 7.15 0.94
CA THR A 57 9.59 7.90 1.97
C THR A 57 8.63 6.98 2.70
N ARG A 58 7.85 6.16 1.98
CA ARG A 58 6.97 5.17 2.61
C ARG A 58 7.74 4.13 3.44
N MET A 59 8.87 3.64 2.94
CA MET A 59 9.74 2.73 3.69
C MET A 59 10.26 3.37 4.98
N HIS A 60 10.76 4.61 4.90
CA HIS A 60 11.24 5.36 6.05
C HIS A 60 10.12 5.53 7.09
N ASN A 61 8.93 5.91 6.64
CA ASN A 61 7.74 6.07 7.47
C ASN A 61 7.34 4.78 8.20
N ILE A 62 7.33 3.64 7.51
CA ILE A 62 7.09 2.34 8.13
C ILE A 62 8.15 2.05 9.18
N LYS A 63 9.45 2.15 8.85
CA LYS A 63 10.55 1.80 9.76
C LYS A 63 10.66 2.69 10.99
N ASN A 64 10.15 3.92 10.92
CA ASN A 64 10.12 4.86 12.05
C ASN A 64 8.76 4.89 12.77
N SER A 65 7.83 4.00 12.41
CA SER A 65 6.56 3.87 13.10
C SER A 65 6.73 3.24 14.49
N SER A 66 5.94 3.67 15.47
CA SER A 66 5.96 3.08 16.82
C SER A 66 5.55 1.60 16.87
N TRP A 67 4.84 1.11 15.83
CA TRP A 67 4.43 -0.29 15.70
C TRP A 67 5.44 -1.15 14.93
N TYR A 68 6.50 -0.55 14.38
CA TYR A 68 7.49 -1.30 13.62
C TYR A 68 8.36 -2.16 14.53
N ASP A 69 8.54 -3.42 14.15
CA ASP A 69 9.42 -4.38 14.81
C ASP A 69 10.32 -5.02 13.74
N GLU A 70 11.63 -4.76 13.83
CA GLU A 70 12.62 -5.23 12.88
C GLU A 70 12.80 -6.76 12.85
N HIS A 71 12.36 -7.48 13.88
CA HIS A 71 12.47 -8.93 13.93
C HIS A 71 11.41 -9.62 13.07
N ILE A 72 10.25 -8.98 12.89
CA ILE A 72 9.14 -9.51 12.10
C ILE A 72 8.85 -8.74 10.83
N HIS A 73 9.19 -7.46 10.72
CA HIS A 73 8.83 -6.65 9.57
C HIS A 73 9.96 -6.55 8.54
N GLU A 74 9.71 -7.12 7.37
CA GLU A 74 10.61 -7.07 6.21
C GLU A 74 10.09 -6.02 5.23
N VAL A 75 10.81 -4.90 5.10
CA VAL A 75 10.37 -3.75 4.26
C VAL A 75 11.36 -3.51 3.14
N HIS A 76 10.89 -3.59 1.90
CA HIS A 76 11.71 -3.49 0.69
C HIS A 76 11.11 -2.54 -0.35
N CYS A 77 11.98 -1.87 -1.11
CA CYS A 77 11.60 -1.00 -2.24
C CYS A 77 12.17 -1.52 -3.56
N PRO A 78 11.70 -2.68 -4.07
CA PRO A 78 12.17 -3.20 -5.35
C PRO A 78 11.81 -2.26 -6.50
N ASP A 79 12.75 -2.02 -7.40
CA ASP A 79 12.51 -1.36 -8.68
C ASP A 79 12.03 -2.36 -9.74
N ILE A 80 11.19 -1.88 -10.67
CA ILE A 80 10.73 -2.63 -11.84
C ILE A 80 10.73 -1.74 -13.08
N GLU A 81 10.84 -2.32 -14.26
CA GLU A 81 10.55 -1.64 -15.53
C GLU A 81 9.27 -2.16 -16.16
N ASP A 82 9.07 -3.46 -16.07
CA ASP A 82 7.89 -4.18 -16.53
C ASP A 82 7.01 -4.50 -15.30
N VAL A 83 5.74 -4.06 -15.35
CA VAL A 83 4.78 -4.28 -14.26
C VAL A 83 4.54 -5.76 -13.97
N SER A 84 4.66 -6.64 -14.97
CA SER A 84 4.51 -8.08 -14.81
C SER A 84 5.69 -8.75 -14.09
N GLU A 85 6.82 -8.07 -13.87
CA GLU A 85 7.93 -8.60 -13.05
C GLU A 85 7.48 -8.98 -11.63
N ILE A 86 6.41 -8.35 -11.14
CA ILE A 86 5.85 -8.56 -9.80
C ILE A 86 5.35 -9.99 -9.61
N LEU A 87 4.92 -10.65 -10.71
CA LEU A 87 4.50 -12.04 -10.74
C LEU A 87 5.62 -12.95 -10.25
N ASP A 88 6.87 -12.56 -10.51
CA ASP A 88 8.05 -13.32 -10.13
C ASP A 88 8.74 -12.72 -8.88
N ILE A 89 8.65 -11.40 -8.64
CA ILE A 89 9.28 -10.76 -7.46
C ILE A 89 8.59 -11.17 -6.15
N ILE A 90 7.26 -11.08 -6.09
CA ILE A 90 6.49 -11.38 -4.87
C ILE A 90 6.73 -12.81 -4.36
N PRO A 91 6.55 -13.87 -5.17
CA PRO A 91 6.81 -15.24 -4.70
C PRO A 91 8.28 -15.48 -4.34
N ARG A 92 9.22 -14.78 -4.98
CA ARG A 92 10.65 -14.84 -4.60
C ARG A 92 10.89 -14.29 -3.20
N TYR A 93 10.28 -13.15 -2.84
CA TYR A 93 10.41 -12.61 -1.48
C TYR A 93 9.75 -13.50 -0.43
N ILE A 94 8.56 -14.05 -0.71
CA ILE A 94 7.90 -15.01 0.17
C ILE A 94 8.81 -16.23 0.39
N SER A 95 9.38 -16.79 -0.68
CA SER A 95 10.27 -17.95 -0.61
C SER A 95 11.57 -17.63 0.14
N LYS A 96 12.19 -16.48 -0.12
CA LYS A 96 13.42 -16.00 0.52
C LYS A 96 13.29 -15.96 2.05
N PHE A 97 12.13 -15.61 2.56
CA PHE A 97 11.88 -15.49 4.01
C PHE A 97 11.23 -16.74 4.63
N GLY A 98 11.27 -17.88 3.94
CA GLY A 98 10.89 -19.18 4.50
C GLY A 98 9.55 -19.72 4.03
N GLY A 99 8.96 -19.13 2.99
CA GLY A 99 7.77 -19.62 2.31
C GLY A 99 6.46 -19.18 2.95
N ALA A 100 5.35 -19.58 2.33
CA ALA A 100 4.01 -19.11 2.68
C ALA A 100 3.58 -19.46 4.11
N LEU A 101 4.20 -20.41 4.80
CA LEU A 101 3.88 -20.71 6.20
C LEU A 101 4.55 -19.76 7.20
N LYS A 102 5.61 -19.06 6.79
CA LYS A 102 6.46 -18.24 7.68
C LYS A 102 6.38 -16.74 7.37
N VAL A 103 5.71 -16.37 6.29
CA VAL A 103 5.65 -15.00 5.79
C VAL A 103 4.20 -14.68 5.45
N ARG A 104 3.77 -13.45 5.69
CA ARG A 104 2.51 -12.88 5.22
C ARG A 104 2.75 -11.50 4.63
N THR A 105 2.11 -11.16 3.53
CA THR A 105 2.26 -9.83 2.93
C THR A 105 1.32 -8.84 3.60
N LYS A 106 1.86 -7.77 4.16
CA LYS A 106 1.11 -6.73 4.87
C LYS A 106 0.79 -5.54 3.98
N GLU A 107 1.71 -5.16 3.11
CA GLU A 107 1.54 -4.03 2.21
C GLU A 107 2.23 -4.29 0.88
N VAL A 108 1.53 -4.00 -0.21
CA VAL A 108 2.13 -3.80 -1.52
C VAL A 108 1.77 -2.41 -2.00
N SER A 109 2.76 -1.63 -2.44
CA SER A 109 2.49 -0.33 -3.07
C SER A 109 3.15 -0.22 -4.44
N TYR A 110 2.57 0.62 -5.29
CA TYR A 110 3.09 0.98 -6.61
C TYR A 110 3.26 2.48 -6.72
N HIS A 111 4.51 2.89 -6.87
CA HIS A 111 4.93 4.26 -7.11
C HIS A 111 5.26 4.40 -8.61
N SER A 112 4.29 4.89 -9.38
CA SER A 112 4.41 5.04 -10.84
C SER A 112 3.36 6.01 -11.39
N HIS A 113 3.41 6.28 -12.69
CA HIS A 113 2.21 6.71 -13.40
C HIS A 113 1.16 5.60 -13.41
N ALA A 114 -0.09 5.94 -13.70
CA ALA A 114 -1.16 4.96 -13.89
C ALA A 114 -2.13 5.42 -14.99
N GLY A 115 -2.84 4.45 -15.54
CA GLY A 115 -3.95 4.62 -16.47
C GLY A 115 -5.16 3.78 -16.03
N GLY A 116 -6.10 3.57 -16.95
CA GLY A 116 -7.37 2.86 -16.65
C GLY A 116 -7.19 1.41 -16.18
N ASP A 117 -6.09 0.76 -16.58
CA ASP A 117 -5.77 -0.62 -16.20
C ASP A 117 -4.61 -0.71 -15.17
N GLY A 118 -4.39 0.36 -14.38
CA GLY A 118 -3.47 0.36 -13.25
C GLY A 118 -2.10 1.00 -13.49
N PRO A 119 -1.07 0.65 -12.70
CA PRO A 119 0.31 1.12 -12.87
C PRO A 119 0.85 0.99 -14.29
N ILE A 120 1.64 1.97 -14.73
CA ILE A 120 2.36 2.00 -16.01
C ILE A 120 3.85 1.77 -15.75
N GLY A 121 4.38 0.70 -16.34
CA GLY A 121 5.82 0.40 -16.40
C GLY A 121 6.54 1.16 -17.51
N SER A 122 7.87 1.16 -17.46
CA SER A 122 8.75 1.69 -18.51
C SER A 122 8.89 0.75 -19.71
N ALA A 123 8.58 -0.53 -19.53
CA ALA A 123 8.54 -1.55 -20.58
C ALA A 123 7.14 -2.17 -20.67
N ASN A 124 6.79 -2.67 -21.85
CA ASN A 124 5.56 -3.42 -22.04
C ASN A 124 5.62 -4.73 -21.24
N PRO A 125 4.51 -5.13 -20.60
CA PRO A 125 4.52 -6.38 -19.87
C PRO A 125 4.86 -7.58 -20.73
N ALA A 126 5.83 -8.38 -20.28
CA ALA A 126 6.19 -9.64 -20.91
C ALA A 126 5.08 -10.69 -20.73
N LYS A 127 4.38 -10.64 -19.59
CA LYS A 127 3.21 -11.48 -19.29
C LYS A 127 1.97 -10.61 -19.14
N TYR A 128 0.82 -11.12 -19.56
CA TYR A 128 -0.47 -10.42 -19.46
C TYR A 128 -0.48 -9.03 -20.14
N SER A 129 0.29 -8.88 -21.21
CA SER A 129 0.27 -7.69 -22.07
C SER A 129 -1.07 -7.53 -22.79
N PHE A 130 -1.44 -6.29 -23.09
CA PHE A 130 -2.52 -6.01 -24.01
C PHE A 130 -2.15 -6.25 -25.47
N GLY A 131 -0.87 -6.20 -25.83
CA GLY A 131 -0.41 -6.38 -27.22
C GLY A 131 -0.86 -5.25 -28.16
N THR A 132 -1.36 -4.14 -27.62
CA THR A 132 -1.86 -2.98 -28.37
C THR A 132 -0.97 -1.75 -28.12
N PRO A 133 -0.80 -0.87 -29.11
CA PRO A 133 -0.06 0.39 -28.94
C PRO A 133 -0.73 1.44 -28.03
N GLY A 134 -1.87 1.14 -27.40
CA GLY A 134 -2.61 2.10 -26.57
C GLY A 134 -2.40 1.92 -25.07
N GLU A 135 -2.03 0.72 -24.64
CA GLU A 135 -1.96 0.30 -23.23
C GLU A 135 -0.51 0.05 -22.80
N PHE A 136 0.42 0.84 -23.37
CA PHE A 136 1.85 0.70 -23.16
C PHE A 136 2.19 0.68 -21.67
N GLY A 137 2.89 -0.37 -21.24
CA GLY A 137 3.40 -0.52 -19.88
C GLY A 137 2.38 -1.00 -18.83
N GLN A 138 1.10 -1.21 -19.17
CA GLN A 138 0.09 -1.68 -18.21
C GLN A 138 -0.19 -3.18 -18.36
N MET A 139 -0.41 -3.85 -17.23
CA MET A 139 -0.73 -5.29 -17.17
C MET A 139 -2.24 -5.50 -17.13
N LYS A 140 -2.74 -6.49 -17.89
CA LYS A 140 -4.15 -6.91 -17.85
C LYS A 140 -4.58 -7.30 -16.44
N LEU A 141 -5.87 -7.10 -16.16
CA LEU A 141 -6.50 -7.47 -14.89
C LEU A 141 -6.24 -8.94 -14.50
N ASP A 142 -6.28 -9.86 -15.47
CA ASP A 142 -5.96 -11.28 -15.27
C ASP A 142 -4.57 -11.52 -14.67
N GLY A 143 -3.59 -10.65 -15.00
CA GLY A 143 -2.26 -10.70 -14.42
C GLY A 143 -2.24 -10.25 -12.97
N TRP A 144 -3.08 -9.28 -12.60
CA TRP A 144 -3.22 -8.87 -11.21
C TRP A 144 -3.95 -9.92 -10.38
N GLU A 145 -4.93 -10.61 -10.98
CA GLU A 145 -5.71 -11.69 -10.36
C GLU A 145 -4.91 -12.98 -10.12
N SER A 146 -3.87 -13.21 -10.91
CA SER A 146 -3.07 -14.45 -10.84
C SER A 146 -2.01 -14.44 -9.74
N ILE A 147 -1.74 -13.29 -9.12
CA ILE A 147 -0.73 -13.16 -8.07
C ILE A 147 -1.28 -13.73 -6.76
N ASP A 148 -0.59 -14.73 -6.21
CA ASP A 148 -0.72 -15.10 -4.81
C ASP A 148 0.16 -14.19 -3.94
N PHE A 149 -0.46 -13.15 -3.39
CA PHE A 149 0.22 -12.24 -2.49
C PHE A 149 0.44 -12.84 -1.11
N ASN A 150 -0.23 -13.95 -0.75
CA ASN A 150 -0.17 -14.55 0.58
C ASN A 150 -0.41 -13.50 1.69
N TRP A 151 -1.55 -12.80 1.57
CA TRP A 151 -1.90 -11.65 2.42
C TRP A 151 -1.94 -12.00 3.91
N ASP A 152 -1.51 -11.05 4.72
CA ASP A 152 -1.79 -11.02 6.16
C ASP A 152 -3.30 -10.88 6.42
N SER A 153 -3.79 -11.49 7.49
CA SER A 153 -5.23 -11.45 7.81
C SER A 153 -5.64 -10.14 8.50
N ASN A 154 -4.70 -9.39 9.06
CA ASN A 154 -4.98 -8.18 9.79
C ASN A 154 -4.80 -6.94 8.89
N CYS A 155 -5.86 -6.44 8.26
CA CYS A 155 -5.83 -5.19 7.48
C CYS A 155 -4.66 -5.08 6.46
N PRO A 156 -4.48 -6.03 5.54
CA PRO A 156 -3.50 -5.92 4.47
C PRO A 156 -3.89 -4.79 3.50
N ARG A 157 -2.88 -4.15 2.90
CA ARG A 157 -3.07 -2.99 2.02
C ARG A 157 -2.40 -3.19 0.66
N PHE A 158 -3.10 -2.75 -0.39
CA PHE A 158 -2.56 -2.59 -1.73
C PHE A 158 -2.74 -1.12 -2.15
N ILE A 159 -1.66 -0.42 -2.50
CA ILE A 159 -1.69 1.05 -2.62
C ILE A 159 -1.16 1.50 -3.98
N LEU A 160 -1.96 2.27 -4.70
CA LEU A 160 -1.63 2.81 -6.01
C LEU A 160 -1.37 4.31 -5.91
N TYR A 161 -0.11 4.72 -6.07
CA TYR A 161 0.29 6.13 -6.09
C TYR A 161 0.33 6.72 -7.51
N GLY A 162 -0.41 6.15 -8.46
CA GLY A 162 -0.51 6.65 -9.83
C GLY A 162 -1.79 7.44 -10.09
N CYS A 163 -1.70 8.35 -11.06
CA CYS A 163 -2.80 9.23 -11.48
C CYS A 163 -4.08 8.44 -11.77
N ASP A 164 -5.19 8.98 -11.29
CA ASP A 164 -6.55 8.56 -11.59
C ASP A 164 -6.87 7.10 -11.22
N SER A 165 -5.98 6.40 -10.51
CA SER A 165 -6.12 4.97 -10.18
C SER A 165 -7.39 4.64 -9.37
N ALA A 166 -8.02 5.64 -8.75
CA ALA A 166 -9.33 5.55 -8.10
C ALA A 166 -10.33 6.62 -8.59
N LEU A 167 -10.15 7.22 -9.76
CA LEU A 167 -11.07 8.22 -10.29
C LEU A 167 -12.48 7.63 -10.49
N GLU A 168 -13.48 8.19 -9.81
CA GLU A 168 -14.86 7.69 -9.83
C GLU A 168 -15.67 8.21 -11.01
N ALA A 169 -15.44 9.46 -11.40
CA ALA A 169 -16.14 10.12 -12.50
C ALA A 169 -15.12 10.92 -13.33
N PRO A 170 -14.69 10.41 -14.49
CA PRO A 170 -13.85 11.20 -15.39
C PRO A 170 -14.61 12.46 -15.87
N PRO A 171 -13.93 13.62 -15.96
CA PRO A 171 -14.56 14.83 -16.48
C PRO A 171 -14.97 14.66 -17.95
N VAL A 172 -15.88 15.52 -18.42
CA VAL A 172 -16.51 15.40 -19.75
C VAL A 172 -15.49 15.43 -20.90
N ASP A 173 -14.38 16.13 -20.70
CA ASP A 173 -13.26 16.26 -21.62
C ASP A 173 -12.20 15.15 -21.45
N HIS A 174 -12.41 14.17 -20.58
CA HIS A 174 -11.46 13.09 -20.39
C HIS A 174 -11.41 12.20 -21.64
N PRO A 175 -10.22 11.94 -22.22
CA PRO A 175 -10.09 11.22 -23.49
C PRO A 175 -10.70 9.82 -23.48
N ASN A 176 -10.79 9.20 -22.29
CA ASN A 176 -11.36 7.86 -22.09
C ASN A 176 -12.66 7.85 -21.26
N GLN A 177 -13.43 8.95 -21.21
CA GLN A 177 -14.58 9.11 -20.30
C GLN A 177 -15.54 7.89 -20.27
N LYS A 178 -15.91 7.36 -21.45
CA LYS A 178 -16.88 6.25 -21.58
C LYS A 178 -16.32 4.88 -21.20
N ALA A 179 -15.01 4.69 -21.28
CA ALA A 179 -14.33 3.43 -21.04
C ALA A 179 -13.51 3.44 -19.74
N TYR A 180 -13.61 4.53 -18.95
CA TYR A 180 -12.82 4.71 -17.76
C TYR A 180 -13.18 3.67 -16.70
N LYS A 181 -12.17 2.97 -16.20
CA LYS A 181 -12.32 2.00 -15.12
C LYS A 181 -11.69 2.58 -13.87
N ASN A 182 -12.45 2.58 -12.77
CA ASN A 182 -11.88 2.80 -11.46
C ASN A 182 -11.08 1.55 -11.07
N PHE A 183 -9.79 1.55 -11.42
CA PHE A 183 -8.94 0.37 -11.31
C PHE A 183 -8.85 -0.14 -9.86
N ALA A 184 -8.67 0.75 -8.88
CA ALA A 184 -8.63 0.37 -7.46
C ALA A 184 -9.92 -0.34 -7.01
N LYS A 185 -11.09 0.20 -7.39
CA LYS A 185 -12.39 -0.44 -7.10
C LYS A 185 -12.49 -1.80 -7.79
N THR A 186 -12.15 -1.88 -9.08
CA THR A 186 -12.20 -3.13 -9.85
C THR A 186 -11.25 -4.20 -9.30
N LEU A 187 -10.06 -3.82 -8.85
CA LEU A 187 -9.10 -4.73 -8.25
C LEU A 187 -9.60 -5.26 -6.91
N SER A 188 -10.26 -4.41 -6.11
CA SER A 188 -10.80 -4.80 -4.81
C SER A 188 -11.94 -5.85 -4.86
N THR A 189 -12.51 -6.13 -6.04
CA THR A 189 -13.53 -7.18 -6.19
C THR A 189 -12.95 -8.56 -6.46
N LYS A 190 -11.63 -8.65 -6.67
CA LYS A 190 -10.97 -9.88 -7.08
C LYS A 190 -10.73 -10.79 -5.89
N LYS A 191 -10.80 -12.10 -6.13
CA LYS A 191 -10.69 -13.12 -5.08
C LYS A 191 -9.37 -13.03 -4.32
N ASN A 192 -8.26 -12.79 -5.02
CA ASN A 192 -6.95 -12.61 -4.40
C ASN A 192 -6.78 -11.23 -3.70
N PHE A 193 -7.80 -10.36 -3.73
CA PHE A 193 -7.89 -9.11 -2.99
C PHE A 193 -9.01 -9.12 -1.96
N GLU A 194 -9.61 -10.28 -1.69
CA GLU A 194 -10.64 -10.42 -0.68
C GLU A 194 -10.12 -9.93 0.68
N ASN A 195 -10.87 -9.02 1.29
CA ASN A 195 -10.55 -8.36 2.54
C ASN A 195 -9.28 -7.50 2.56
N VAL A 196 -8.70 -7.18 1.39
CA VAL A 196 -7.59 -6.24 1.24
C VAL A 196 -8.11 -4.83 1.04
N GLU A 197 -7.49 -3.86 1.72
CA GLU A 197 -7.73 -2.45 1.45
C GLU A 197 -6.96 -2.02 0.19
N VAL A 198 -7.68 -1.70 -0.88
CA VAL A 198 -7.11 -1.22 -2.14
C VAL A 198 -7.26 0.29 -2.23
N TRP A 199 -6.13 1.00 -2.20
CA TRP A 199 -6.07 2.45 -2.20
C TRP A 199 -5.65 2.98 -3.58
N GLY A 200 -6.23 4.10 -4.01
CA GLY A 200 -5.82 4.79 -5.23
C GLY A 200 -6.06 6.30 -5.17
N GLN A 201 -5.46 7.01 -6.13
CA GLN A 201 -5.58 8.47 -6.26
C GLN A 201 -6.90 8.84 -6.94
N SER A 202 -7.66 9.76 -6.33
CA SER A 202 -8.92 10.26 -6.91
C SER A 202 -8.72 11.13 -8.16
N THR A 203 -7.50 11.61 -8.37
CA THR A 203 -7.08 12.50 -9.46
C THR A 203 -5.60 12.26 -9.78
N LYS A 204 -4.87 13.27 -10.26
CA LYS A 204 -3.44 13.17 -10.53
C LYS A 204 -2.63 12.92 -9.26
N SER A 205 -1.52 12.22 -9.43
CA SER A 205 -0.50 12.03 -8.42
C SER A 205 0.56 13.12 -8.56
N ALA A 206 0.73 13.93 -7.52
CA ALA A 206 1.68 15.03 -7.49
C ALA A 206 2.70 14.84 -6.35
N PRO A 207 3.96 15.26 -6.53
CA PRO A 207 4.92 15.30 -5.45
C PRO A 207 4.47 16.29 -4.37
N SER A 208 4.75 15.95 -3.11
CA SER A 208 4.61 16.87 -1.99
C SER A 208 5.63 16.58 -0.89
N PHE A 209 6.02 17.60 -0.13
CA PHE A 209 6.73 17.47 1.14
C PHE A 209 5.80 16.99 2.26
N LEU A 210 4.49 17.20 2.12
CA LEU A 210 3.49 16.88 3.13
C LEU A 210 2.43 15.90 2.59
N PRO A 211 1.90 14.98 3.41
CA PRO A 211 0.91 13.99 2.97
C PRO A 211 -0.53 14.54 2.89
N ASP A 212 -0.80 15.73 3.45
CA ASP A 212 -2.11 16.35 3.65
C ASP A 212 -2.26 17.73 2.99
N TYR A 213 -1.16 18.37 2.62
CA TYR A 213 -1.12 19.58 1.80
C TYR A 213 -0.23 19.39 0.59
N ARG A 214 -0.56 20.03 -0.54
CA ARG A 214 0.26 19.98 -1.74
C ARG A 214 1.33 21.07 -1.67
N VAL A 215 2.56 20.65 -1.38
CA VAL A 215 3.71 21.55 -1.22
C VAL A 215 4.94 20.96 -1.92
N THR A 216 5.55 21.70 -2.82
CA THR A 216 6.79 21.34 -3.53
C THR A 216 7.80 22.49 -3.45
N SER A 217 8.94 22.34 -4.11
CA SER A 217 9.95 23.41 -4.25
C SER A 217 10.27 23.62 -5.73
N ALA A 218 10.80 24.81 -6.05
CA ALA A 218 11.21 25.13 -7.41
C ALA A 218 12.23 24.09 -7.95
N ALA A 219 13.13 23.60 -7.09
CA ALA A 219 14.10 22.58 -7.46
C ALA A 219 13.45 21.23 -7.83
N ARG A 220 12.37 20.82 -7.15
CA ARG A 220 11.61 19.61 -7.53
C ARG A 220 10.86 19.80 -8.85
N ASP A 221 10.30 20.98 -9.06
CA ASP A 221 9.64 21.34 -10.32
C ASP A 221 10.64 21.34 -11.50
N MET A 222 11.90 21.72 -11.25
CA MET A 222 13.03 21.62 -12.18
C MET A 222 13.70 20.23 -12.25
N ARG A 223 13.18 19.24 -11.52
CA ARG A 223 13.67 17.85 -11.46
C ARG A 223 15.07 17.65 -10.84
N THR A 224 15.57 18.58 -10.03
CA THR A 224 16.91 18.51 -9.41
C THR A 224 16.89 18.39 -7.88
N GLY A 225 15.74 18.61 -7.22
CA GLY A 225 15.60 18.66 -5.75
C GLY A 225 14.96 17.43 -5.08
N TRP A 226 14.97 16.26 -5.73
CA TRP A 226 14.25 15.08 -5.24
C TRP A 226 14.80 14.49 -3.94
N SER A 227 16.10 14.66 -3.68
CA SER A 227 16.77 14.14 -2.48
C SER A 227 16.56 14.98 -1.22
N VAL A 228 15.94 16.16 -1.34
CA VAL A 228 15.71 17.07 -0.22
C VAL A 228 14.35 16.77 0.39
N GLY A 229 14.31 16.36 1.66
CA GLY A 229 13.06 16.14 2.42
C GLY A 229 12.22 14.95 1.94
N ALA A 230 11.11 14.69 2.64
CA ALA A 230 10.17 13.62 2.31
C ALA A 230 9.49 13.86 0.94
N THR A 231 9.17 12.78 0.22
CA THR A 231 8.42 12.82 -1.03
C THR A 231 7.14 12.00 -0.88
N PHE A 232 6.02 12.67 -0.72
CA PHE A 232 4.69 12.09 -0.77
C PHE A 232 4.13 12.22 -2.19
N GLN A 233 3.38 11.20 -2.62
CA GLN A 233 2.65 11.22 -3.89
C GLN A 233 1.17 11.45 -3.60
N VAL A 234 0.76 12.70 -3.56
CA VAL A 234 -0.57 13.14 -3.08
C VAL A 234 -1.55 13.30 -4.24
N ALA A 235 -2.83 13.11 -3.97
CA ALA A 235 -3.87 13.40 -4.95
C ALA A 235 -3.98 14.93 -5.07
N ALA A 236 -3.79 15.48 -6.27
CA ALA A 236 -3.95 16.91 -6.49
C ALA A 236 -4.36 17.24 -7.93
N GLY A 237 -5.09 18.35 -8.09
CA GLY A 237 -5.45 18.87 -9.41
C GLY A 237 -4.22 19.38 -10.20
N MET A 238 -4.33 19.40 -11.54
CA MET A 238 -3.23 19.84 -12.43
C MET A 238 -2.88 21.33 -12.30
N ASN A 239 -3.84 22.18 -11.94
CA ASN A 239 -3.74 23.64 -12.08
C ASN A 239 -3.08 24.37 -10.89
N GLY A 240 -2.36 23.66 -10.02
CA GLY A 240 -1.80 24.20 -8.78
C GLY A 240 -0.28 24.19 -8.68
N GLY A 241 0.44 23.98 -9.79
CA GLY A 241 1.91 23.80 -9.80
C GLY A 241 2.64 24.90 -9.02
N TRP A 242 2.48 26.15 -9.44
CA TRP A 242 3.17 27.29 -8.81
C TRP A 242 2.65 27.64 -7.41
N LYS A 243 1.36 27.40 -7.15
CA LYS A 243 0.77 27.62 -5.82
C LYS A 243 1.27 26.60 -4.80
N ALA A 244 1.66 25.41 -5.25
CA ALA A 244 2.30 24.40 -4.42
C ALA A 244 3.78 24.72 -4.15
N THR A 245 4.42 25.59 -4.93
CA THR A 245 5.86 25.84 -4.84
C THR A 245 6.17 26.75 -3.65
N ASP A 246 6.78 26.19 -2.60
CA ASP A 246 7.37 26.95 -1.52
C ASP A 246 8.69 27.60 -1.98
N LEU A 247 8.62 28.88 -2.31
CA LEU A 247 9.78 29.69 -2.70
C LEU A 247 10.63 30.14 -1.51
N SER A 248 10.09 30.06 -0.30
CA SER A 248 10.76 30.51 0.93
C SER A 248 11.60 29.41 1.60
N GLY A 249 11.38 28.15 1.23
CA GLY A 249 12.02 26.99 1.86
C GLY A 249 11.54 26.71 3.28
N TYR A 250 10.45 27.36 3.70
CA TYR A 250 9.87 27.31 5.03
C TYR A 250 9.44 25.90 5.45
N ILE A 251 9.04 25.06 4.49
CA ILE A 251 8.52 23.71 4.79
C ILE A 251 9.63 22.66 4.97
N LEU A 252 10.89 23.05 4.77
CA LEU A 252 12.04 22.24 5.17
C LEU A 252 12.41 22.42 6.65
N ASP A 253 11.77 23.36 7.35
CA ASP A 253 11.83 23.44 8.80
C ASP A 253 11.23 22.16 9.40
N PRO A 254 11.85 21.55 10.44
CA PRO A 254 11.28 20.38 11.12
C PRO A 254 9.91 20.62 11.78
N ASP A 255 9.52 21.88 12.05
CA ASP A 255 8.20 22.22 12.62
C ASP A 255 7.57 23.44 11.91
N PRO A 256 7.10 23.28 10.67
CA PRO A 256 6.55 24.39 9.91
C PRO A 256 5.19 24.82 10.49
N ASP A 257 4.98 26.14 10.65
CA ASP A 257 3.72 26.69 11.16
C ASP A 257 2.52 26.21 10.34
N ARG A 258 1.58 25.53 11.00
CA ARG A 258 0.36 25.01 10.39
C ARG A 258 -0.53 26.12 9.84
N GLU A 259 -0.56 27.29 10.48
CA GLU A 259 -1.36 28.41 9.98
C GLU A 259 -0.74 29.01 8.72
N TYR A 260 0.59 29.07 8.65
CA TYR A 260 1.28 29.38 7.40
C TYR A 260 0.93 28.38 6.30
N ILE A 261 0.99 27.07 6.58
CA ILE A 261 0.70 26.02 5.58
C ILE A 261 -0.74 26.18 5.05
N LYS A 262 -1.72 26.27 5.93
CA LYS A 262 -3.14 26.43 5.58
C LYS A 262 -3.41 27.67 4.74
N LYS A 263 -2.69 28.77 5.01
CA LYS A 263 -2.89 30.05 4.34
C LYS A 263 -2.32 30.06 2.91
N HIS A 264 -1.24 29.32 2.66
CA HIS A 264 -0.49 29.43 1.41
C HIS A 264 -0.66 28.22 0.47
N PHE A 265 -0.98 27.03 0.99
CA PHE A 265 -1.03 25.81 0.20
C PHE A 265 -2.42 25.17 0.22
N ASP A 266 -2.74 24.48 -0.88
CA ASP A 266 -4.01 23.77 -0.99
C ASP A 266 -3.96 22.42 -0.25
N PRO A 267 -5.04 22.06 0.47
CA PRO A 267 -5.18 20.71 0.98
C PRO A 267 -5.19 19.73 -0.19
N VAL A 268 -4.63 18.54 0.03
CA VAL A 268 -4.64 17.50 -0.99
C VAL A 268 -6.05 16.95 -1.17
N GLN A 269 -6.32 16.44 -2.36
CA GLN A 269 -7.52 15.65 -2.58
C GLN A 269 -7.41 14.29 -1.86
N PRO A 270 -8.54 13.66 -1.51
CA PRO A 270 -8.50 12.37 -0.85
C PRO A 270 -7.96 11.27 -1.77
N MET A 271 -7.31 10.27 -1.19
CA MET A 271 -7.26 8.94 -1.79
C MET A 271 -8.56 8.20 -1.46
N TYR A 272 -8.99 7.32 -2.35
CA TYR A 272 -10.12 6.43 -2.06
C TYR A 272 -9.61 5.05 -1.71
N CYS A 273 -10.24 4.45 -0.70
CA CYS A 273 -9.97 3.10 -0.24
C CYS A 273 -11.19 2.23 -0.56
N TYR A 274 -10.96 1.14 -1.27
CA TYR A 274 -11.96 0.14 -1.58
C TYR A 274 -11.63 -1.18 -0.88
N LYS A 275 -12.66 -1.93 -0.51
CA LYS A 275 -12.55 -3.30 0.01
C LYS A 275 -13.75 -4.09 -0.48
N ASN A 276 -13.50 -5.23 -1.10
CA ASN A 276 -14.56 -6.09 -1.67
C ASN A 276 -15.51 -5.34 -2.63
N GLY A 277 -15.00 -4.35 -3.38
CA GLY A 277 -15.78 -3.51 -4.31
C GLY A 277 -16.44 -2.28 -3.69
N GLU A 278 -16.46 -2.14 -2.37
CA GLU A 278 -17.10 -1.03 -1.67
C GLU A 278 -16.09 0.05 -1.28
N LYS A 279 -16.44 1.33 -1.46
CA LYS A 279 -15.62 2.44 -0.97
C LYS A 279 -15.79 2.56 0.53
N ILE A 280 -14.76 2.22 1.29
CA ILE A 280 -14.79 2.27 2.75
C ILE A 280 -14.20 3.55 3.33
N ARG A 281 -13.35 4.27 2.58
CA ARG A 281 -12.79 5.58 3.00
C ARG A 281 -12.54 6.53 1.83
N SER A 282 -12.52 7.82 2.17
CA SER A 282 -12.10 8.93 1.32
C SER A 282 -11.28 9.90 2.18
N ILE A 283 -9.95 9.75 2.17
CA ILE A 283 -9.04 10.50 3.06
C ILE A 283 -7.65 10.61 2.42
N HIS A 284 -6.89 11.65 2.78
CA HIS A 284 -5.51 11.81 2.32
C HIS A 284 -4.59 10.68 2.84
N GLN A 285 -3.47 10.44 2.14
CA GLN A 285 -2.54 9.34 2.44
C GLN A 285 -1.94 9.41 3.86
N GLY A 286 -1.95 10.60 4.47
CA GLY A 286 -1.48 10.80 5.84
C GLY A 286 -2.18 9.92 6.88
N TYR A 287 -3.37 9.39 6.58
CA TYR A 287 -4.05 8.39 7.41
C TYR A 287 -3.17 7.20 7.79
N TYR A 288 -2.33 6.73 6.86
CA TYR A 288 -1.44 5.58 7.09
C TYR A 288 0.03 5.88 6.81
N ASN A 289 0.34 7.03 6.20
CA ASN A 289 1.68 7.40 5.73
C ASN A 289 2.24 8.65 6.41
N ASP A 290 1.56 9.25 7.39
CA ASP A 290 2.10 10.39 8.13
C ASP A 290 2.68 9.96 9.48
N HIS A 291 3.97 10.23 9.67
CA HIS A 291 4.70 9.95 10.91
C HIS A 291 5.34 11.19 11.50
N ARG A 292 4.95 12.38 11.00
CA ARG A 292 5.25 13.63 11.70
C ARG A 292 4.64 13.56 13.09
N LYS A 293 5.32 14.11 14.09
CA LYS A 293 4.75 14.21 15.44
C LYS A 293 3.42 14.95 15.32
N LYS A 294 2.34 14.35 15.83
CA LYS A 294 1.09 15.07 16.03
C LYS A 294 1.33 16.09 17.14
N VAL A 295 1.73 17.29 16.76
CA VAL A 295 1.65 18.49 17.62
C VAL A 295 0.18 18.83 17.81
#